data_AF-A0A3D4PDN2-F1
#
_entry.id   AF-A0A3D4PDN2-F1
#
_cell.length_a   1.000
_cell.length_b   1.000
_cell.length_c   1.000
_cell.angle_alpha   90.00
_cell.angle_beta   90.00
_cell.angle_gamma   90.00
#
_symmetry.space_group_name_H-M   'P 1'
#
loop_
_entity.id
_entity.type
_entity.pdbx_description
1 polymer ?
#
loop_
_entity_poly.entity_id
_entity_poly.type
_entity_poly.pdbx_seq_one_letter_code
_entity_poly.pdbx_strand_id
1 'polypeptide(L)'
;MLLTISTNIRPATELGFLLHKHPDRYQIFNLSFGKAHVFYPQANEETCSACLLLDIDAIAMAKGRSREYGHLLSQYVNDRPYVASSFMSVAISKVFRSAMSGICNDRPELVETEIPLTARIDVLPVRGAEGLVNRFFEPLGYSVESIPHQLDTEFEDWGESPYCSVTIKGTKKLSELLTHLYVLIPVFDNQKHYFVSDDEIEKLISKSEDWLKNHPEKDFVIRRYLKNRPSLVRQAMARLVGDEEASAETVSGDRNEEQLEKTMSLNDQRLGAVVAVLKASGARQVIDLGCGEGKLLRKLLSDWQFERIVGMDVSIRSLEIASKRLKLERLPPKQAERVELIHGSLMYRDRRFEGFDAAAVVEVIEHLDPTRLAAFERVLFQYSKPKTIVLTTPNCEYNVKWESLPAGQFRHSDHRFEWTREEFQAWANRIASEYSYQVRFLPIGDDDPIVGSPTQMAVFE
;
A
#
# COMPACT_ATOMS: atom_id res chain seq x y z
N MET A 1 13.24 17.11 -13.43
CA MET A 1 11.75 17.20 -13.36
C MET A 1 11.31 18.66 -13.28
N LEU A 2 10.17 19.01 -13.87
CA LEU A 2 9.72 20.39 -14.04
C LEU A 2 8.25 20.57 -13.62
N LEU A 3 7.99 21.60 -12.81
CA LEU A 3 6.66 22.13 -12.54
C LEU A 3 6.64 23.59 -13.04
N THR A 4 5.67 23.92 -13.88
CA THR A 4 5.46 25.29 -14.36
C THR A 4 4.12 25.79 -13.86
N ILE A 5 4.10 26.98 -13.27
CA ILE A 5 2.88 27.67 -12.83
C ILE A 5 2.78 28.98 -13.61
N SER A 6 1.67 29.17 -14.30
CA SER A 6 1.43 30.31 -15.17
C SER A 6 0.12 31.01 -14.84
N THR A 7 0.07 32.31 -15.07
CA THR A 7 -1.14 33.12 -14.98
C THR A 7 -1.19 34.18 -16.07
N ASN A 8 -2.39 34.65 -16.36
CA ASN A 8 -2.69 35.78 -17.22
C ASN A 8 -3.55 36.85 -16.54
N ILE A 9 -3.54 36.91 -15.19
CA ILE A 9 -4.02 38.10 -14.47
C ILE A 9 -3.27 39.34 -14.98
N ARG A 10 -3.86 40.54 -14.90
CA ARG A 10 -3.19 41.77 -15.32
C ARG A 10 -2.88 42.66 -14.10
N PRO A 11 -1.60 43.01 -13.84
CA PRO A 11 -0.41 42.55 -14.55
C PRO A 11 -0.01 41.12 -14.17
N ALA A 12 0.43 40.30 -15.12
CA ALA A 12 0.71 38.88 -14.85
C ALA A 12 1.95 38.68 -13.97
N THR A 13 2.86 39.66 -13.98
CA THR A 13 4.06 39.70 -13.12
C THR A 13 3.74 39.69 -11.63
N GLU A 14 2.49 39.94 -11.22
CA GLU A 14 2.03 39.80 -9.84
C GLU A 14 2.23 38.38 -9.26
N LEU A 15 2.32 37.36 -10.13
CA LEU A 15 2.71 36.00 -9.74
C LEU A 15 4.06 35.96 -9.00
N GLY A 16 4.99 36.86 -9.33
CA GLY A 16 6.29 36.96 -8.66
C GLY A 16 6.17 37.32 -7.17
N PHE A 17 5.30 38.28 -6.84
CA PHE A 17 5.03 38.67 -5.46
C PHE A 17 4.34 37.53 -4.70
N LEU A 18 3.32 36.92 -5.30
CA LEU A 18 2.59 35.82 -4.68
C LEU A 18 3.48 34.60 -4.40
N LEU A 19 4.44 34.27 -5.28
CA LEU A 19 5.41 33.18 -5.06
C LEU A 19 6.61 33.57 -4.18
N HIS A 20 6.76 34.85 -3.86
CA HIS A 20 7.95 35.43 -3.21
C HIS A 20 9.23 35.12 -3.99
N LYS A 21 9.16 35.24 -5.33
CA LYS A 21 10.27 35.00 -6.26
C LYS A 21 10.25 36.09 -7.33
N HIS A 22 11.34 36.83 -7.41
CA HIS A 22 11.43 37.92 -8.36
C HIS A 22 11.67 37.38 -9.78
N PRO A 23 10.90 37.79 -10.81
CA PRO A 23 11.05 37.27 -12.17
C PRO A 23 12.47 37.36 -12.75
N ASP A 24 13.15 38.49 -12.50
CA ASP A 24 14.54 38.71 -12.98
C ASP A 24 15.62 37.95 -12.19
N ARG A 25 15.25 37.14 -11.18
CA ARG A 25 16.20 36.42 -10.35
C ARG A 25 16.11 34.92 -10.55
N TYR A 26 17.22 34.36 -11.01
CA TYR A 26 17.46 32.92 -10.92
C TYR A 26 17.86 32.54 -9.48
N GLN A 27 17.16 31.60 -8.87
CA GLN A 27 17.40 31.20 -7.49
C GLN A 27 17.60 29.68 -7.37
N ILE A 28 18.54 29.27 -6.52
CA ILE A 28 18.85 27.87 -6.23
C ILE A 28 18.62 27.61 -4.74
N PHE A 29 17.94 26.50 -4.42
CA PHE A 29 17.68 26.05 -3.06
C PHE A 29 18.23 24.64 -2.86
N ASN A 30 19.02 24.43 -1.80
CA ASN A 30 19.54 23.10 -1.45
C ASN A 30 18.43 22.24 -0.82
N LEU A 31 18.30 21.00 -1.27
CA LEU A 31 17.41 19.96 -0.73
C LEU A 31 18.26 18.82 -0.16
N SER A 32 17.67 17.94 0.66
CA SER A 32 18.39 16.77 1.20
C SER A 32 18.77 15.74 0.13
N PHE A 33 18.18 15.83 -1.06
CA PHE A 33 18.35 14.90 -2.18
C PHE A 33 18.81 15.60 -3.46
N GLY A 34 19.28 16.85 -3.40
CA GLY A 34 19.71 17.62 -4.57
C GLY A 34 19.43 19.10 -4.45
N LYS A 35 19.04 19.75 -5.56
CA LYS A 35 18.75 21.18 -5.65
C LYS A 35 17.40 21.42 -6.31
N ALA A 36 16.80 22.56 -5.96
CA ALA A 36 15.65 23.13 -6.67
C ALA A 36 16.05 24.46 -7.28
N HIS A 37 15.69 24.65 -8.55
CA HIS A 37 15.95 25.85 -9.31
C HIS A 37 14.62 26.56 -9.57
N VAL A 38 14.58 27.86 -9.34
CA VAL A 38 13.43 28.71 -9.63
C VAL A 38 13.84 29.78 -10.62
N PHE A 39 13.07 29.91 -11.69
CA PHE A 39 13.27 30.91 -12.73
C PHE A 39 11.97 31.17 -13.49
N TYR A 40 11.93 32.26 -14.24
CA TYR A 40 10.76 32.68 -15.00
C TYR A 40 11.11 32.66 -16.48
N PRO A 41 10.70 31.64 -17.25
CA PRO A 41 10.90 31.64 -18.71
C PRO A 41 10.12 32.77 -19.41
N GLN A 42 9.04 33.26 -18.79
CA GLN A 42 8.22 34.34 -19.33
C GLN A 42 7.67 35.19 -18.18
N ALA A 43 7.87 36.51 -18.25
CA ALA A 43 7.30 37.46 -17.32
C ALA A 43 7.05 38.80 -18.02
N ASN A 44 5.81 39.06 -18.41
CA ASN A 44 5.36 40.32 -18.98
C ASN A 44 3.96 40.66 -18.42
N GLU A 45 3.37 41.77 -18.87
CA GLU A 45 2.06 42.22 -18.35
C GLU A 45 0.91 41.25 -18.68
N GLU A 46 1.01 40.49 -19.77
CA GLU A 46 -0.06 39.61 -20.25
C GLU A 46 0.04 38.19 -19.71
N THR A 47 1.26 37.69 -19.52
CA THR A 47 1.55 36.31 -19.13
C THR A 47 2.81 36.24 -18.28
N CYS A 48 2.73 35.45 -17.21
CA CYS A 48 3.85 35.18 -16.33
C CYS A 48 3.87 33.70 -16.00
N SER A 49 5.03 33.07 -16.17
CA SER A 49 5.26 31.64 -15.95
C SER A 49 6.48 31.47 -15.05
N ALA A 50 6.28 30.84 -13.90
CA ALA A 50 7.33 30.45 -12.97
C ALA A 50 7.61 28.96 -13.09
N CYS A 51 8.88 28.58 -13.16
CA CYS A 51 9.32 27.19 -13.21
C CYS A 51 10.01 26.79 -11.91
N LEU A 52 9.66 25.61 -11.40
CA LEU A 52 10.36 24.89 -10.34
C LEU A 52 10.96 23.62 -10.95
N LEU A 53 12.28 23.62 -11.15
CA LEU A 53 13.03 22.49 -11.68
C LEU A 53 13.79 21.79 -10.56
N LEU A 54 13.63 20.48 -10.41
CA LEU A 54 14.47 19.70 -9.48
C LEU A 54 15.62 19.03 -10.23
N ASP A 55 16.80 19.21 -9.64
CA ASP A 55 18.07 18.59 -10.00
C ASP A 55 18.46 17.65 -8.85
N ILE A 56 18.17 16.37 -9.02
CA ILE A 56 18.27 15.35 -7.96
C ILE A 56 19.59 14.60 -8.10
N ASP A 57 20.33 14.47 -6.99
CA ASP A 57 21.57 13.71 -6.95
C ASP A 57 21.28 12.21 -6.74
N ALA A 58 21.19 11.47 -7.84
CA ALA A 58 20.93 10.04 -7.86
C ALA A 58 21.97 9.22 -7.05
N ILE A 59 23.23 9.66 -7.05
CA ILE A 59 24.33 8.95 -6.38
C ILE A 59 24.24 9.14 -4.87
N ALA A 60 24.03 10.37 -4.41
CA ALA A 60 23.83 10.65 -2.99
C ALA A 60 22.61 9.91 -2.44
N MET A 61 21.53 9.82 -3.22
CA MET A 61 20.35 9.04 -2.85
C MET A 61 20.62 7.54 -2.69
N ALA A 62 21.41 6.93 -3.59
CA ALA A 62 21.75 5.51 -3.51
C ALA A 62 22.62 5.19 -2.28
N LYS A 63 23.53 6.09 -1.91
CA LYS A 63 24.46 5.91 -0.77
C LYS A 63 23.79 5.99 0.61
N GLY A 64 22.66 6.69 0.73
CA GLY A 64 21.94 6.90 2.00
C GLY A 64 21.01 5.76 2.44
N ARG A 65 20.81 4.73 1.61
CA ARG A 65 19.96 3.57 1.93
C ARG A 65 20.82 2.42 2.48
N SER A 66 20.44 1.88 3.64
CA SER A 66 21.10 0.70 4.23
C SER A 66 21.05 -0.50 3.27
N ARG A 67 22.12 -1.30 3.24
CA ARG A 67 22.41 -2.41 2.30
C ARG A 67 21.45 -3.61 2.37
N GLU A 68 20.23 -3.47 2.90
CA GLU A 68 19.37 -4.59 3.30
C GLU A 68 18.25 -4.99 2.31
N TYR A 69 18.18 -4.45 1.09
CA TYR A 69 17.14 -4.86 0.12
C TYR A 69 17.67 -5.21 -1.27
N GLY A 70 17.79 -6.53 -1.53
CA GLY A 70 17.26 -7.29 -2.67
C GLY A 70 17.67 -7.01 -4.12
N HIS A 71 17.89 -5.77 -4.55
CA HIS A 71 18.24 -5.46 -5.95
C HIS A 71 19.21 -4.29 -6.01
N LEU A 72 20.52 -4.58 -6.07
CA LEU A 72 21.58 -3.57 -6.07
C LEU A 72 21.48 -2.60 -7.26
N LEU A 73 20.99 -3.05 -8.43
CA LEU A 73 20.96 -2.23 -9.65
C LEU A 73 19.86 -1.16 -9.64
N SER A 74 18.65 -1.50 -9.18
CA SER A 74 17.50 -0.58 -9.17
C SER A 74 17.67 0.60 -8.19
N GLN A 75 18.64 0.51 -7.28
CA GLN A 75 19.02 1.62 -6.40
C GLN A 75 19.83 2.70 -7.13
N TYR A 76 20.61 2.33 -8.15
CA TYR A 76 21.41 3.26 -8.97
C TYR A 76 20.70 3.68 -10.25
N VAL A 77 19.92 2.78 -10.85
CA VAL A 77 19.15 3.04 -12.08
C VAL A 77 17.67 3.01 -11.75
N ASN A 78 17.08 4.21 -11.61
CA ASN A 78 15.65 4.39 -11.39
C ASN A 78 15.17 5.73 -11.93
N ASP A 79 13.85 5.86 -12.01
CA ASP A 79 13.10 6.99 -12.53
C ASP A 79 13.14 8.24 -11.63
N ARG A 80 13.61 8.10 -10.38
CA ARG A 80 13.38 9.09 -9.31
C ARG A 80 13.98 10.47 -9.53
N PRO A 81 15.16 10.61 -10.16
CA PRO A 81 15.68 11.92 -10.52
C PRO A 81 14.85 12.66 -11.59
N TYR A 82 14.03 11.92 -12.34
CA TYR A 82 13.41 12.40 -13.58
C TYR A 82 11.91 12.64 -13.45
N VAL A 83 11.25 12.04 -12.47
CA VAL A 83 9.78 12.07 -12.31
C VAL A 83 9.32 13.01 -11.19
N ALA A 84 8.13 13.60 -11.36
CA ALA A 84 7.43 14.39 -10.35
C ALA A 84 6.84 13.51 -9.24
N SER A 85 7.72 12.98 -8.40
CA SER A 85 7.36 12.18 -7.22
C SER A 85 7.10 13.05 -5.98
N SER A 86 7.04 12.41 -4.81
CA SER A 86 7.03 13.09 -3.50
C SER A 86 8.15 14.13 -3.30
N PHE A 87 9.25 14.06 -4.05
CA PHE A 87 10.28 15.11 -4.04
C PHE A 87 9.76 16.47 -4.53
N MET A 88 8.81 16.50 -5.48
CA MET A 88 8.16 17.73 -5.93
C MET A 88 7.42 18.40 -4.77
N SER A 89 6.62 17.64 -4.02
CA SER A 89 5.90 18.17 -2.86
C SER A 89 6.85 18.75 -1.81
N VAL A 90 7.97 18.09 -1.53
CA VAL A 90 8.98 18.61 -0.61
C VAL A 90 9.57 19.93 -1.13
N ALA A 91 9.86 20.02 -2.43
CA ALA A 91 10.37 21.24 -3.04
C ALA A 91 9.34 22.38 -3.00
N ILE A 92 8.08 22.12 -3.36
CA ILE A 92 6.97 23.08 -3.26
C ILE A 92 6.89 23.64 -1.83
N SER A 93 6.83 22.76 -0.82
CA SER A 93 6.70 23.18 0.58
C SER A 93 7.91 23.96 1.12
N LYS A 94 9.10 23.73 0.57
CA LYS A 94 10.32 24.44 0.99
C LYS A 94 10.49 25.77 0.26
N VAL A 95 10.26 25.79 -1.05
CA VAL A 95 10.55 26.94 -1.93
C VAL A 95 9.39 27.94 -1.95
N PHE A 96 8.15 27.46 -1.93
CA PHE A 96 6.93 28.26 -1.98
C PHE A 96 6.17 28.26 -0.65
N ARG A 97 6.89 28.10 0.48
CA ARG A 97 6.32 28.04 1.83
C ARG A 97 5.36 29.19 2.15
N SER A 98 5.77 30.43 1.88
CA SER A 98 4.97 31.62 2.18
C SER A 98 3.70 31.68 1.34
N ALA A 99 3.83 31.40 0.03
CA ALA A 99 2.71 31.34 -0.91
C ALA A 99 1.69 30.25 -0.50
N MET A 100 2.17 29.06 -0.15
CA MET A 100 1.33 27.97 0.37
C MET A 100 0.62 28.31 1.68
N SER A 101 1.16 29.24 2.47
CA SER A 101 0.58 29.63 3.76
C SER A 101 -0.34 30.84 3.62
N GLY A 102 -0.59 31.32 2.40
CA GLY A 102 -1.39 32.51 2.16
C GLY A 102 -0.76 33.78 2.75
N ILE A 103 0.57 33.90 2.72
CA ILE A 103 1.26 35.08 3.25
C ILE A 103 1.86 35.87 2.08
N CYS A 104 1.45 37.12 1.89
CA CYS A 104 2.10 38.07 0.98
C CYS A 104 1.96 39.49 1.55
N ASN A 105 3.08 40.13 1.90
CA ASN A 105 3.06 41.48 2.46
C ASN A 105 2.99 42.57 1.38
N ASP A 106 3.54 42.29 0.20
CA ASP A 106 3.63 43.28 -0.88
C ASP A 106 2.31 43.41 -1.67
N ARG A 107 1.48 42.35 -1.66
CA ARG A 107 0.19 42.22 -2.35
C ARG A 107 -0.81 41.40 -1.52
N PRO A 108 -1.22 41.87 -0.33
CA PRO A 108 -2.14 41.14 0.54
C PRO A 108 -3.51 40.89 -0.13
N GLU A 109 -3.98 41.80 -0.96
CA GLU A 109 -5.27 41.69 -1.67
C GLU A 109 -5.31 40.52 -2.66
N LEU A 110 -4.19 40.15 -3.25
CA LEU A 110 -4.12 39.06 -4.23
C LEU A 110 -4.03 37.67 -3.60
N VAL A 111 -3.74 37.57 -2.30
CA VAL A 111 -3.65 36.29 -1.59
C VAL A 111 -4.99 35.56 -1.57
N GLU A 112 -6.05 36.31 -1.26
CA GLU A 112 -7.42 35.79 -1.15
C GLU A 112 -8.19 35.84 -2.48
N THR A 113 -7.59 36.40 -3.52
CA THR A 113 -8.21 36.53 -4.83
C THR A 113 -8.04 35.23 -5.62
N GLU A 114 -9.13 34.71 -6.16
CA GLU A 114 -9.05 33.63 -7.15
C GLU A 114 -8.58 34.19 -8.49
N ILE A 115 -7.46 33.69 -8.98
CA ILE A 115 -6.82 34.14 -10.22
C ILE A 115 -6.75 32.99 -11.22
N PRO A 116 -6.79 33.27 -12.54
CA PRO A 116 -6.63 32.23 -13.55
C PRO A 116 -5.22 31.65 -13.47
N LEU A 117 -5.14 30.36 -13.15
CA LEU A 117 -3.89 29.63 -12.98
C LEU A 117 -3.85 28.42 -13.90
N THR A 118 -2.66 28.17 -14.44
CA THR A 118 -2.31 26.94 -15.15
C THR A 118 -1.11 26.32 -14.45
N ALA A 119 -1.18 25.05 -14.09
CA ALA A 119 -0.02 24.29 -13.63
C ALA A 119 0.26 23.13 -14.59
N ARG A 120 1.52 22.99 -15.00
CA ARG A 120 1.99 21.90 -15.87
C ARG A 120 3.07 21.09 -15.17
N ILE A 121 2.90 19.77 -15.17
CA ILE A 121 3.84 18.78 -14.67
C ILE A 121 4.24 17.89 -15.84
N ASP A 122 5.48 17.97 -16.31
CA ASP A 122 5.89 17.29 -17.56
C ASP A 122 6.04 15.77 -17.44
N VAL A 123 6.41 15.27 -16.26
CA VAL A 123 6.63 13.84 -16.03
C VAL A 123 6.01 13.45 -14.70
N LEU A 124 4.70 13.22 -14.68
CA LEU A 124 3.98 12.72 -13.51
C LEU A 124 3.83 11.19 -13.61
N PRO A 125 4.34 10.41 -12.64
CA PRO A 125 4.05 8.98 -12.58
C PRO A 125 2.61 8.78 -12.10
N VAL A 126 1.77 8.19 -12.95
CA VAL A 126 0.36 7.89 -12.64
C VAL A 126 0.18 6.38 -12.60
N ARG A 127 0.24 5.81 -11.39
CA ARG A 127 0.04 4.38 -11.17
C ARG A 127 -1.40 4.12 -10.75
N GLY A 128 -2.26 3.66 -11.64
CA GLY A 128 -3.65 3.34 -11.31
C GLY A 128 -4.53 3.16 -12.54
N ALA A 129 -5.84 3.13 -12.31
CA ALA A 129 -6.82 3.08 -13.39
C ALA A 129 -6.77 4.34 -14.27
N GLU A 130 -7.21 4.19 -15.52
CA GLU A 130 -7.37 5.30 -16.46
C GLU A 130 -8.28 6.40 -15.86
N GLY A 131 -8.00 7.66 -16.20
CA GLY A 131 -8.77 8.81 -15.70
C GLY A 131 -8.52 9.19 -14.24
N LEU A 132 -7.53 8.60 -13.55
CA LEU A 132 -7.22 8.93 -12.15
C LEU A 132 -6.90 10.42 -11.93
N VAL A 133 -6.19 11.04 -12.89
CA VAL A 133 -5.84 12.47 -12.82
C VAL A 133 -7.10 13.35 -12.84
N ASN A 134 -8.03 13.04 -13.75
CA ASN A 134 -9.33 13.72 -13.86
C ASN A 134 -10.13 13.59 -12.55
N ARG A 135 -10.25 12.36 -12.02
CA ARG A 135 -10.98 12.09 -10.76
C ARG A 135 -10.47 12.88 -9.56
N PHE A 136 -9.22 13.32 -9.54
CA PHE A 136 -8.66 14.08 -8.41
C PHE A 136 -8.68 15.59 -8.61
N PHE A 137 -8.55 16.08 -9.85
CA PHE A 137 -8.46 17.51 -10.10
C PHE A 137 -9.80 18.12 -10.57
N GLU A 138 -10.65 17.38 -11.29
CA GLU A 138 -11.94 17.91 -11.74
C GLU A 138 -12.90 18.25 -10.59
N PRO A 139 -13.03 17.43 -9.51
CA PRO A 139 -13.86 17.80 -8.36
C PRO A 139 -13.38 19.04 -7.61
N LEU A 140 -12.10 19.40 -7.77
CA LEU A 140 -11.52 20.62 -7.23
C LEU A 140 -11.77 21.84 -8.13
N GLY A 141 -12.43 21.67 -9.28
CA GLY A 141 -12.77 22.74 -10.22
C GLY A 141 -11.68 23.05 -11.24
N TYR A 142 -10.78 22.11 -11.53
CA TYR A 142 -9.80 22.25 -12.61
C TYR A 142 -10.27 21.56 -13.89
N SER A 143 -9.99 22.17 -15.04
CA SER A 143 -9.93 21.42 -16.30
C SER A 143 -8.60 20.68 -16.38
N VAL A 144 -8.64 19.41 -16.79
CA VAL A 144 -7.47 18.52 -16.81
C VAL A 144 -7.16 18.09 -18.24
N GLU A 145 -5.90 18.23 -18.63
CA GLU A 145 -5.34 17.65 -19.85
C GLU A 145 -4.19 16.71 -19.42
N SER A 146 -4.28 15.44 -19.82
CA SER A 146 -3.27 14.42 -19.53
C SER A 146 -2.81 13.79 -20.84
N ILE A 147 -1.52 13.91 -21.13
CA ILE A 147 -0.90 13.34 -22.33
C ILE A 147 0.02 12.20 -21.88
N PRO A 148 -0.33 10.91 -22.13
CA PRO A 148 0.52 9.79 -21.78
C PRO A 148 1.80 9.79 -22.62
N HIS A 149 2.89 9.30 -22.03
CA HIS A 149 4.15 9.09 -22.74
C HIS A 149 4.29 7.61 -23.13
N GLN A 150 4.74 7.33 -24.35
CA GLN A 150 5.14 5.97 -24.75
C GLN A 150 6.35 5.51 -23.93
N LEU A 151 6.47 4.21 -23.70
CA LEU A 151 7.63 3.67 -22.97
C LEU A 151 8.92 3.89 -23.76
N ASP A 152 8.87 3.62 -25.07
CA ASP A 152 9.96 3.85 -25.98
C ASP A 152 9.39 4.11 -27.39
N THR A 153 9.81 5.19 -28.03
CA THR A 153 9.34 5.57 -29.38
C THR A 153 9.94 4.69 -30.48
N GLU A 154 11.03 3.96 -30.22
CA GLU A 154 11.60 3.00 -31.17
C GLU A 154 10.97 1.60 -31.04
N PHE A 155 10.29 1.32 -29.93
CA PHE A 155 9.69 0.02 -29.62
C PHE A 155 8.20 0.16 -29.23
N GLU A 156 7.35 0.50 -30.21
CA GLU A 156 5.92 0.73 -30.00
C GLU A 156 5.18 -0.46 -29.35
N ASP A 157 5.63 -1.70 -29.62
CA ASP A 157 5.06 -2.93 -29.05
C ASP A 157 5.18 -3.03 -27.51
N TRP A 158 6.03 -2.21 -26.88
CA TRP A 158 6.17 -2.19 -25.41
C TRP A 158 5.04 -1.43 -24.71
N GLY A 159 4.22 -0.69 -25.46
CA GLY A 159 3.04 0.01 -24.95
C GLY A 159 3.34 1.32 -24.24
N GLU A 160 2.35 1.80 -23.47
CA GLU A 160 2.42 3.08 -22.77
C GLU A 160 3.27 3.00 -21.50
N SER A 161 3.99 4.09 -21.22
CA SER A 161 4.70 4.25 -19.95
C SER A 161 3.72 4.63 -18.83
N PRO A 162 4.08 4.42 -17.55
CA PRO A 162 3.29 4.90 -16.42
C PRO A 162 3.41 6.42 -16.19
N TYR A 163 3.99 7.17 -17.13
CA TYR A 163 4.24 8.60 -17.01
C TYR A 163 3.38 9.41 -17.98
N CYS A 164 2.89 10.55 -17.52
CA CYS A 164 2.17 11.49 -18.39
C CYS A 164 2.60 12.95 -18.11
N SER A 165 2.38 13.80 -19.11
CA SER A 165 2.35 15.25 -18.91
C SER A 165 0.94 15.65 -18.47
N VAL A 166 0.83 16.33 -17.33
CA VAL A 166 -0.45 16.81 -16.80
C VAL A 166 -0.47 18.34 -16.82
N THR A 167 -1.51 18.90 -17.42
CA THR A 167 -1.83 20.33 -17.33
C THR A 167 -3.18 20.50 -16.65
N ILE A 168 -3.21 21.26 -15.57
CA ILE A 168 -4.45 21.65 -14.88
C ILE A 168 -4.66 23.16 -15.02
N LYS A 169 -5.89 23.58 -15.29
CA LYS A 169 -6.27 25.01 -15.39
C LYS A 169 -7.51 25.30 -14.55
N GLY A 170 -7.52 26.41 -13.86
CA GLY A 170 -8.66 26.84 -13.06
C GLY A 170 -8.48 28.24 -12.48
N THR A 171 -9.57 28.86 -12.07
CA THR A 171 -9.56 30.13 -11.32
C THR A 171 -9.55 29.80 -9.84
N LYS A 172 -8.40 30.03 -9.17
CA LYS A 172 -8.14 29.56 -7.80
C LYS A 172 -7.21 30.52 -7.06
N LYS A 173 -7.20 30.44 -5.73
CA LYS A 173 -6.13 31.09 -4.96
C LYS A 173 -4.82 30.35 -5.22
N LEU A 174 -3.69 31.08 -5.22
CA LEU A 174 -2.38 30.43 -5.43
C LEU A 174 -2.06 29.42 -4.33
N SER A 175 -2.44 29.71 -3.08
CA SER A 175 -2.27 28.80 -1.95
C SER A 175 -2.98 27.46 -2.19
N GLU A 176 -4.24 27.49 -2.65
CA GLU A 176 -5.04 26.31 -2.98
C GLU A 176 -4.39 25.46 -4.08
N LEU A 177 -3.95 26.08 -5.18
CA LEU A 177 -3.24 25.36 -6.24
C LEU A 177 -2.02 24.62 -5.68
N LEU A 178 -1.20 25.33 -4.88
CA LEU A 178 0.02 24.75 -4.33
C LEU A 178 -0.27 23.65 -3.30
N THR A 179 -1.33 23.77 -2.49
CA THR A 179 -1.72 22.73 -1.52
C THR A 179 -2.31 21.50 -2.23
N HIS A 180 -3.13 21.67 -3.25
CA HIS A 180 -3.62 20.56 -4.08
C HIS A 180 -2.46 19.80 -4.72
N LEU A 181 -1.52 20.51 -5.37
CA LEU A 181 -0.33 19.90 -5.97
C LEU A 181 0.53 19.19 -4.90
N TYR A 182 0.75 19.82 -3.76
CA TYR A 182 1.53 19.25 -2.66
C TYR A 182 0.94 17.93 -2.17
N VAL A 183 -0.38 17.85 -2.00
CA VAL A 183 -1.08 16.66 -1.50
C VAL A 183 -1.22 15.58 -2.57
N LEU A 184 -1.58 15.94 -3.80
CA LEU A 184 -1.98 14.97 -4.84
C LEU A 184 -0.80 14.38 -5.62
N ILE A 185 0.30 15.12 -5.86
CA ILE A 185 1.46 14.59 -6.60
C ILE A 185 1.98 13.24 -6.02
N PRO A 186 2.18 13.10 -4.69
CA PRO A 186 2.64 11.84 -4.10
C PRO A 186 1.63 10.68 -4.23
N VAL A 187 0.34 10.99 -4.40
CA VAL A 187 -0.77 10.02 -4.45
C VAL A 187 -0.79 9.30 -5.79
N PHE A 188 -0.44 9.98 -6.89
CA PHE A 188 -0.33 9.39 -8.22
C PHE A 188 0.82 8.39 -8.33
N ASP A 189 1.97 8.71 -7.73
CA ASP A 189 3.18 7.87 -7.77
C ASP A 189 3.01 6.57 -6.97
N ASN A 190 2.28 6.62 -5.84
CA ASN A 190 2.10 5.48 -4.92
C ASN A 190 3.41 4.85 -4.39
N GLN A 191 4.55 5.57 -4.51
CA GLN A 191 5.87 5.14 -4.06
C GLN A 191 6.62 6.33 -3.42
N LYS A 192 6.28 6.73 -2.18
CA LYS A 192 7.05 7.82 -1.51
C LYS A 192 8.46 7.34 -1.11
N HIS A 193 9.44 8.25 -1.18
CA HIS A 193 10.86 7.94 -0.93
C HIS A 193 11.30 7.85 0.53
N TYR A 194 10.46 8.30 1.46
CA TYR A 194 10.76 8.37 2.89
C TYR A 194 9.74 7.58 3.74
N PHE A 195 10.06 7.35 5.00
CA PHE A 195 9.18 6.68 5.96
C PHE A 195 8.04 7.62 6.37
N VAL A 196 6.79 7.14 6.33
CA VAL A 196 5.60 7.94 6.70
C VAL A 196 5.32 7.76 8.21
N SER A 197 5.56 8.78 9.02
CA SER A 197 5.29 8.82 10.47
C SER A 197 3.96 9.51 10.79
N ASP A 198 3.61 9.62 12.07
CA ASP A 198 2.45 10.38 12.54
C ASP A 198 2.51 11.87 12.12
N ASP A 199 3.71 12.44 11.95
CA ASP A 199 3.90 13.82 11.46
C ASP A 199 3.31 14.05 10.05
N GLU A 200 3.22 13.00 9.23
CA GLU A 200 2.61 13.10 7.90
C GLU A 200 1.09 13.27 7.97
N ILE A 201 0.43 12.82 9.05
CA ILE A 201 -0.98 13.06 9.28
C ILE A 201 -1.20 14.54 9.57
N GLU A 202 -0.38 15.12 10.45
CA GLU A 202 -0.47 16.54 10.79
C GLU A 202 -0.23 17.43 9.57
N LYS A 203 0.76 17.07 8.73
CA LYS A 203 0.99 17.76 7.45
C LYS A 203 -0.19 17.60 6.49
N LEU A 204 -0.77 16.40 6.38
CA LEU A 204 -1.92 16.19 5.52
C LEU A 204 -3.07 17.10 5.96
N ILE A 205 -3.47 17.03 7.23
CA ILE A 205 -4.56 17.83 7.80
C ILE A 205 -4.29 19.34 7.64
N SER A 206 -3.08 19.78 8.00
CA SER A 206 -2.68 21.20 7.90
C SER A 206 -2.69 21.72 6.46
N LYS A 207 -2.53 20.86 5.45
CA LYS A 207 -2.45 21.26 4.04
C LYS A 207 -3.69 20.91 3.23
N SER A 208 -4.54 20.06 3.75
CA SER A 208 -5.75 19.60 3.07
C SER A 208 -6.98 20.42 3.45
N GLU A 209 -6.89 21.23 4.52
CA GLU A 209 -7.94 22.09 5.06
C GLU A 209 -9.32 21.40 4.95
N ASP A 210 -10.34 22.12 4.46
CA ASP A 210 -11.69 21.58 4.26
C ASP A 210 -11.89 20.92 2.89
N TRP A 211 -11.00 21.15 1.91
CA TRP A 211 -11.21 20.65 0.55
C TRP A 211 -11.16 19.13 0.50
N LEU A 212 -10.24 18.50 1.22
CA LEU A 212 -10.10 17.04 1.20
C LEU A 212 -11.26 16.36 1.92
N LYS A 213 -11.84 17.00 2.94
CA LYS A 213 -13.03 16.48 3.64
C LYS A 213 -14.22 16.32 2.68
N ASN A 214 -14.36 17.26 1.75
CA ASN A 214 -15.46 17.31 0.78
C ASN A 214 -15.12 16.63 -0.56
N HIS A 215 -13.90 16.13 -0.72
CA HIS A 215 -13.46 15.52 -1.98
C HIS A 215 -14.11 14.11 -2.14
N PRO A 216 -14.67 13.77 -3.32
CA PRO A 216 -15.31 12.46 -3.52
C PRO A 216 -14.31 11.30 -3.37
N GLU A 217 -13.06 11.52 -3.76
CA GLU A 217 -11.97 10.52 -3.65
C GLU A 217 -11.17 10.63 -2.33
N LYS A 218 -11.71 11.26 -1.28
CA LYS A 218 -10.97 11.54 -0.02
C LYS A 218 -10.30 10.29 0.56
N ASP A 219 -11.02 9.18 0.59
CA ASP A 219 -10.54 7.90 1.12
C ASP A 219 -9.33 7.39 0.33
N PHE A 220 -9.40 7.50 -1.00
CA PHE A 220 -8.32 7.06 -1.88
C PHE A 220 -7.08 7.93 -1.70
N VAL A 221 -7.26 9.25 -1.66
CA VAL A 221 -6.20 10.23 -1.46
C VAL A 221 -5.50 9.98 -0.11
N ILE A 222 -6.25 9.87 0.98
CA ILE A 222 -5.71 9.66 2.33
C ILE A 222 -4.94 8.33 2.42
N ARG A 223 -5.49 7.24 1.87
CA ARG A 223 -4.82 5.93 1.86
C ARG A 223 -3.48 5.98 1.17
N ARG A 224 -3.43 6.44 -0.07
CA ARG A 224 -2.19 6.49 -0.84
C ARG A 224 -1.20 7.52 -0.28
N TYR A 225 -1.68 8.66 0.20
CA TYR A 225 -0.83 9.65 0.86
C TYR A 225 -0.10 9.04 2.06
N LEU A 226 -0.77 8.18 2.83
CA LEU A 226 -0.21 7.53 4.01
C LEU A 226 0.39 6.14 3.71
N LYS A 227 0.76 5.86 2.44
CA LYS A 227 1.32 4.56 1.99
C LYS A 227 0.49 3.35 2.42
N ASN A 228 -0.84 3.49 2.37
CA ASN A 228 -1.79 2.46 2.77
C ASN A 228 -1.59 1.96 4.22
N ARG A 229 -0.98 2.76 5.12
CA ARG A 229 -0.76 2.40 6.52
C ARG A 229 -2.07 2.51 7.30
N PRO A 230 -2.73 1.40 7.69
CA PRO A 230 -4.12 1.46 8.16
C PRO A 230 -4.31 2.24 9.48
N SER A 231 -3.32 2.20 10.36
CA SER A 231 -3.31 2.96 11.62
C SER A 231 -3.30 4.47 11.38
N LEU A 232 -2.49 4.93 10.41
CA LEU A 232 -2.37 6.34 10.08
C LEU A 232 -3.61 6.83 9.34
N VAL A 233 -4.13 6.03 8.39
CA VAL A 233 -5.36 6.34 7.65
C VAL A 233 -6.53 6.50 8.60
N ARG A 234 -6.71 5.58 9.56
CA ARG A 234 -7.79 5.68 10.55
C ARG A 234 -7.68 6.95 11.39
N GLN A 235 -6.47 7.27 11.86
CA GLN A 235 -6.23 8.48 12.63
C GLN A 235 -6.50 9.75 11.81
N ALA A 236 -6.07 9.78 10.55
CA ALA A 236 -6.32 10.91 9.64
C ALA A 236 -7.81 11.07 9.35
N MET A 237 -8.53 9.98 9.05
CA MET A 237 -9.97 9.99 8.81
C MET A 237 -10.76 10.47 10.03
N ALA A 238 -10.44 9.97 11.22
CA ALA A 238 -11.09 10.38 12.46
C ALA A 238 -10.91 11.89 12.73
N ARG A 239 -9.70 12.42 12.47
CA ARG A 239 -9.42 13.85 12.65
C ARG A 239 -10.05 14.74 11.56
N LEU A 240 -10.18 14.26 10.32
CA LEU A 240 -10.72 15.05 9.19
C LEU A 240 -12.24 15.12 9.18
N VAL A 241 -12.93 14.02 9.52
CA VAL A 241 -14.39 13.93 9.34
C VAL A 241 -15.16 14.26 10.62
N GLY A 242 -14.57 14.07 11.81
CA GLY A 242 -15.28 14.21 13.08
C GLY A 242 -16.09 12.95 13.41
N ASP A 243 -16.20 12.66 14.71
CA ASP A 243 -16.38 11.32 15.28
C ASP A 243 -17.80 10.73 15.25
N GLU A 244 -18.53 10.76 14.12
CA GLU A 244 -19.83 10.07 14.00
C GLU A 244 -20.01 9.18 12.75
N GLU A 245 -19.09 9.19 11.78
CA GLU A 245 -19.16 8.31 10.58
C GLU A 245 -17.99 7.32 10.45
N ALA A 246 -17.03 7.32 11.37
CA ALA A 246 -15.84 6.48 11.31
C ALA A 246 -16.07 5.04 11.79
N SER A 247 -17.16 4.39 11.35
CA SER A 247 -17.43 2.98 11.62
C SER A 247 -17.80 2.20 10.36
N ALA A 248 -17.08 2.40 9.27
CA ALA A 248 -16.90 1.37 8.26
C ALA A 248 -15.70 1.72 7.36
N GLU A 249 -15.07 0.68 6.82
CA GLU A 249 -14.24 0.72 5.61
C GLU A 249 -12.70 0.88 5.69
N THR A 250 -12.05 -0.08 5.02
CA THR A 250 -10.70 -0.25 4.41
C THR A 250 -9.32 -0.42 5.13
N VAL A 251 -8.82 -1.66 5.04
CA VAL A 251 -7.51 -2.23 5.40
C VAL A 251 -7.12 -2.87 4.07
N SER A 252 -6.72 -2.10 3.06
CA SER A 252 -6.94 -2.50 1.66
C SER A 252 -5.97 -3.54 1.06
N GLY A 253 -5.34 -4.37 1.89
CA GLY A 253 -4.89 -5.69 1.48
C GLY A 253 -5.94 -6.68 1.97
N ASP A 254 -5.91 -6.98 3.26
CA ASP A 254 -6.87 -7.86 3.93
C ASP A 254 -8.34 -7.49 3.66
N ARG A 255 -8.71 -6.23 3.38
CA ARG A 255 -10.11 -5.81 3.17
C ARG A 255 -10.63 -6.04 1.76
N ASN A 256 -9.84 -6.28 0.72
CA ASN A 256 -10.46 -6.76 -0.52
C ASN A 256 -10.90 -8.22 -0.36
N GLU A 257 -10.01 -9.06 0.15
CA GLU A 257 -10.33 -10.42 0.54
C GLU A 257 -11.40 -10.45 1.65
N GLU A 258 -11.18 -9.81 2.80
CA GLU A 258 -12.17 -9.75 3.91
C GLU A 258 -13.48 -9.07 3.51
N GLN A 259 -13.56 -8.19 2.51
CA GLN A 259 -14.84 -7.61 2.08
C GLN A 259 -15.59 -8.58 1.17
N LEU A 260 -14.90 -9.24 0.23
CA LEU A 260 -15.43 -10.39 -0.52
C LEU A 260 -15.91 -11.49 0.46
N GLU A 261 -15.12 -11.77 1.50
CA GLU A 261 -15.36 -12.72 2.60
C GLU A 261 -16.19 -12.18 3.78
N LYS A 262 -16.69 -10.94 3.74
CA LYS A 262 -17.67 -10.45 4.74
C LYS A 262 -19.08 -10.51 4.21
N THR A 263 -19.26 -10.34 2.91
CA THR A 263 -20.54 -10.64 2.24
C THR A 263 -20.88 -12.14 2.28
N MET A 264 -19.86 -13.00 2.35
CA MET A 264 -19.99 -14.44 2.56
C MET A 264 -19.07 -14.83 3.72
N SER A 265 -19.51 -15.49 4.79
CA SER A 265 -18.74 -15.84 6.00
C SER A 265 -17.46 -16.70 5.83
N LEU A 266 -16.80 -16.64 4.68
CA LEU A 266 -15.75 -17.55 4.22
C LEU A 266 -14.55 -17.61 5.16
N ASN A 267 -14.10 -16.48 5.72
CA ASN A 267 -13.01 -16.49 6.70
C ASN A 267 -13.38 -17.29 7.95
N ASP A 268 -14.60 -17.10 8.45
CA ASP A 268 -15.09 -17.83 9.62
C ASP A 268 -15.30 -19.32 9.31
N GLN A 269 -15.77 -19.65 8.11
CA GLN A 269 -15.85 -21.03 7.62
C GLN A 269 -14.46 -21.67 7.50
N ARG A 270 -13.48 -20.94 6.95
CA ARG A 270 -12.07 -21.37 6.83
C ARG A 270 -11.50 -21.68 8.21
N LEU A 271 -11.54 -20.72 9.11
CA LEU A 271 -11.03 -20.90 10.47
C LEU A 271 -11.79 -22.00 11.23
N GLY A 272 -13.11 -22.12 11.02
CA GLY A 272 -13.92 -23.19 11.59
C GLY A 272 -13.51 -24.58 11.08
N ALA A 273 -13.30 -24.73 9.78
CA ALA A 273 -12.84 -25.97 9.15
C ALA A 273 -11.44 -26.35 9.63
N VAL A 274 -10.50 -25.40 9.69
CA VAL A 274 -9.15 -25.63 10.22
C VAL A 274 -9.20 -26.09 11.68
N VAL A 275 -9.98 -25.43 12.53
CA VAL A 275 -10.17 -25.83 13.94
C VAL A 275 -10.77 -27.24 14.04
N ALA A 276 -11.77 -27.57 13.21
CA ALA A 276 -12.39 -28.89 13.22
C ALA A 276 -11.39 -30.01 12.86
N VAL A 277 -10.54 -29.77 11.86
CA VAL A 277 -9.48 -30.74 11.47
C VAL A 277 -8.45 -30.89 12.59
N LEU A 278 -7.93 -29.77 13.13
CA LEU A 278 -6.95 -29.80 14.23
C LEU A 278 -7.51 -30.48 15.48
N LYS A 279 -8.82 -30.34 15.73
CA LYS A 279 -9.49 -31.02 16.83
C LYS A 279 -9.63 -32.52 16.57
N ALA A 280 -10.05 -32.90 15.36
CA ALA A 280 -10.24 -34.28 14.96
C ALA A 280 -8.93 -35.10 14.96
N SER A 281 -7.79 -34.47 14.70
CA SER A 281 -6.47 -35.13 14.79
C SER A 281 -6.04 -35.46 16.22
N GLY A 282 -6.73 -34.92 17.24
CA GLY A 282 -6.36 -35.12 18.65
C GLY A 282 -5.13 -34.33 19.09
N ALA A 283 -4.70 -33.34 18.31
CA ALA A 283 -3.53 -32.52 18.63
C ALA A 283 -3.70 -31.77 19.95
N ARG A 284 -2.65 -31.78 20.79
CA ARG A 284 -2.57 -31.02 22.05
C ARG A 284 -1.60 -29.85 21.94
N GLN A 285 -0.53 -30.02 21.15
CA GLN A 285 0.43 -28.97 20.82
C GLN A 285 0.25 -28.54 19.37
N VAL A 286 -0.17 -27.29 19.15
CA VAL A 286 -0.43 -26.72 17.83
C VAL A 286 0.44 -25.50 17.58
N ILE A 287 1.04 -25.42 16.40
CA ILE A 287 1.72 -24.22 15.91
C ILE A 287 1.00 -23.63 14.70
N ASP A 288 0.72 -22.34 14.75
CA ASP A 288 0.14 -21.55 13.67
C ASP A 288 1.27 -20.77 12.98
N LEU A 289 1.66 -21.19 11.78
CA LEU A 289 2.81 -20.70 11.04
C LEU A 289 2.34 -19.66 10.01
N GLY A 290 2.49 -18.38 10.34
CA GLY A 290 1.83 -17.27 9.64
C GLY A 290 0.56 -16.82 10.36
N CYS A 291 0.61 -16.68 11.69
CA CYS A 291 -0.59 -16.49 12.52
C CYS A 291 -1.28 -15.12 12.34
N GLY A 292 -0.64 -14.18 11.65
CA GLY A 292 -1.15 -12.84 11.38
C GLY A 292 -1.57 -12.12 12.66
N GLU A 293 -2.78 -11.58 12.66
CA GLU A 293 -3.37 -10.87 13.80
C GLU A 293 -4.00 -11.81 14.86
N GLY A 294 -3.70 -13.12 14.81
CA GLY A 294 -4.07 -14.11 15.83
C GLY A 294 -5.53 -14.58 15.81
N LYS A 295 -6.19 -14.56 14.64
CA LYS A 295 -7.60 -14.98 14.52
C LYS A 295 -7.80 -16.47 14.81
N LEU A 296 -6.95 -17.34 14.25
CA LEU A 296 -6.99 -18.79 14.52
C LEU A 296 -6.63 -19.08 15.99
N LEU A 297 -5.56 -18.47 16.48
CA LEU A 297 -5.12 -18.59 17.88
C LEU A 297 -6.25 -18.31 18.88
N ARG A 298 -7.08 -17.29 18.61
CA ARG A 298 -8.22 -16.97 19.47
C ARG A 298 -9.25 -18.11 19.52
N LYS A 299 -9.53 -18.75 18.38
CA LYS A 299 -10.45 -19.89 18.32
C LYS A 299 -9.85 -21.11 19.03
N LEU A 300 -8.57 -21.40 18.82
CA LEU A 300 -7.87 -22.50 19.51
C LEU A 300 -7.84 -22.30 21.03
N LEU A 301 -7.60 -21.09 21.51
CA LEU A 301 -7.53 -20.79 22.95
C LEU A 301 -8.84 -21.09 23.70
N SER A 302 -9.98 -21.03 23.00
CA SER A 302 -11.30 -21.31 23.56
C SER A 302 -11.56 -22.80 23.83
N ASP A 303 -10.78 -23.70 23.22
CA ASP A 303 -10.91 -25.15 23.39
C ASP A 303 -9.77 -25.70 24.26
N TRP A 304 -10.08 -26.40 25.34
CA TRP A 304 -9.10 -26.91 26.30
C TRP A 304 -8.30 -28.12 25.81
N GLN A 305 -8.67 -28.74 24.68
CA GLN A 305 -7.85 -29.79 24.05
C GLN A 305 -6.45 -29.29 23.69
N PHE A 306 -6.32 -28.02 23.29
CA PHE A 306 -5.06 -27.42 22.87
C PHE A 306 -4.26 -26.89 24.06
N GLU A 307 -3.42 -27.72 24.64
CA GLU A 307 -2.64 -27.40 25.84
C GLU A 307 -1.45 -26.48 25.57
N ARG A 308 -0.93 -26.47 24.34
CA ARG A 308 0.12 -25.55 23.92
C ARG A 308 -0.17 -25.03 22.52
N ILE A 309 -0.24 -23.71 22.39
CA ILE A 309 -0.58 -22.99 21.18
C ILE A 309 0.55 -21.99 20.93
N VAL A 310 1.22 -22.11 19.78
CA VAL A 310 2.26 -21.15 19.39
C VAL A 310 1.86 -20.47 18.10
N GLY A 311 1.80 -19.14 18.12
CA GLY A 311 1.65 -18.32 16.91
C GLY A 311 2.99 -17.80 16.44
N MET A 312 3.33 -18.04 15.17
CA MET A 312 4.52 -17.49 14.55
C MET A 312 4.18 -16.57 13.40
N ASP A 313 4.85 -15.42 13.31
CA ASP A 313 4.75 -14.54 12.15
C ASP A 313 6.08 -13.83 11.87
N VAL A 314 6.29 -13.45 10.60
CA VAL A 314 7.44 -12.65 10.15
C VAL A 314 7.24 -11.16 10.41
N SER A 315 6.00 -10.73 10.62
CA SER A 315 5.61 -9.36 10.95
C SER A 315 5.48 -9.19 12.46
N ILE A 316 6.49 -8.55 13.07
CA ILE A 316 6.43 -8.13 14.49
C ILE A 316 5.15 -7.32 14.78
N ARG A 317 4.74 -6.48 13.83
CA ARG A 317 3.50 -5.69 13.93
C ARG A 317 2.26 -6.58 14.05
N SER A 318 2.18 -7.66 13.27
CA SER A 318 1.05 -8.60 13.33
C SER A 318 1.01 -9.29 14.69
N LEU A 319 2.17 -9.67 15.24
CA LEU A 319 2.30 -10.25 16.58
C LEU A 319 1.89 -9.28 17.69
N GLU A 320 2.25 -7.99 17.60
CA GLU A 320 1.77 -6.96 18.54
C GLU A 320 0.25 -6.81 18.51
N ILE A 321 -0.35 -6.86 17.32
CA ILE A 321 -1.81 -6.82 17.16
C ILE A 321 -2.45 -8.09 17.72
N ALA A 322 -1.88 -9.27 17.42
CA ALA A 322 -2.32 -10.55 17.95
C ALA A 322 -2.30 -10.55 19.48
N SER A 323 -1.21 -10.09 20.10
CA SER A 323 -1.08 -9.95 21.55
C SER A 323 -2.21 -9.10 22.15
N LYS A 324 -2.47 -7.93 21.57
CA LYS A 324 -3.57 -7.03 22.00
C LYS A 324 -4.95 -7.67 21.81
N ARG A 325 -5.16 -8.39 20.69
CA ARG A 325 -6.43 -9.03 20.34
C ARG A 325 -6.75 -10.26 21.17
N LEU A 326 -5.71 -11.02 21.55
CA LEU A 326 -5.80 -12.15 22.48
C LEU A 326 -5.88 -11.67 23.93
N LYS A 327 -5.55 -10.39 24.17
CA LYS A 327 -5.51 -9.77 25.50
C LYS A 327 -4.57 -10.52 26.45
N LEU A 328 -3.38 -10.90 25.97
CA LEU A 328 -2.46 -11.79 26.69
C LEU A 328 -2.20 -11.34 28.13
N GLU A 329 -1.99 -10.04 28.35
CA GLU A 329 -1.75 -9.45 29.69
C GLU A 329 -2.96 -9.56 30.65
N ARG A 330 -4.16 -9.82 30.13
CA ARG A 330 -5.41 -9.91 30.90
C ARG A 330 -5.98 -11.32 30.93
N LEU A 331 -5.30 -12.29 30.32
CA LEU A 331 -5.76 -13.67 30.34
C LEU A 331 -5.62 -14.26 31.75
N PRO A 332 -6.56 -15.13 32.17
CA PRO A 332 -6.35 -15.97 33.35
C PRO A 332 -5.04 -16.76 33.23
N PRO A 333 -4.27 -16.95 34.33
CA PRO A 333 -2.94 -17.57 34.27
C PRO A 333 -2.91 -18.90 33.51
N LYS A 334 -3.88 -19.78 33.75
CA LYS A 334 -4.01 -21.08 33.06
C LYS A 334 -4.25 -20.99 31.56
N GLN A 335 -4.82 -19.89 31.06
CA GLN A 335 -4.97 -19.65 29.62
C GLN A 335 -3.74 -18.96 29.04
N ALA A 336 -3.13 -18.04 29.79
CA ALA A 336 -1.91 -17.35 29.38
C ALA A 336 -0.74 -18.33 29.17
N GLU A 337 -0.58 -19.31 30.07
CA GLU A 337 0.46 -20.34 29.97
C GLU A 337 0.34 -21.24 28.72
N ARG A 338 -0.85 -21.30 28.10
CA ARG A 338 -1.10 -22.14 26.93
C ARG A 338 -0.71 -21.48 25.62
N VAL A 339 -0.48 -20.16 25.59
CA VAL A 339 -0.29 -19.41 24.34
C VAL A 339 1.02 -18.63 24.32
N GLU A 340 1.78 -18.79 23.25
CA GLU A 340 3.04 -18.08 23.00
C GLU A 340 3.02 -17.45 21.61
N LEU A 341 3.60 -16.26 21.46
CA LEU A 341 3.80 -15.61 20.18
C LEU A 341 5.30 -15.48 19.91
N ILE A 342 5.75 -15.95 18.75
CA ILE A 342 7.15 -15.92 18.36
C ILE A 342 7.35 -15.21 17.03
N HIS A 343 8.39 -14.40 16.93
CA HIS A 343 8.85 -13.86 15.65
C HIS A 343 9.74 -14.89 14.95
N GLY A 344 9.44 -15.17 13.69
CA GLY A 344 10.15 -16.17 12.88
C GLY A 344 9.82 -16.08 11.40
N SER A 345 10.40 -16.96 10.59
CA SER A 345 10.08 -17.05 9.18
C SER A 345 10.10 -18.50 8.74
N LEU A 346 9.21 -18.82 7.80
CA LEU A 346 9.17 -20.12 7.14
C LEU A 346 10.29 -20.33 6.11
N MET A 347 11.17 -19.34 5.91
CA MET A 347 12.24 -19.37 4.91
C MET A 347 13.56 -19.96 5.43
N TYR A 348 13.67 -20.15 6.73
CA TYR A 348 14.84 -20.76 7.35
C TYR A 348 14.42 -21.74 8.43
N ARG A 349 15.28 -22.74 8.66
CA ARG A 349 15.04 -23.74 9.70
C ARG A 349 15.07 -23.07 11.07
N ASP A 350 14.01 -23.30 11.84
CA ASP A 350 13.91 -22.88 13.23
C ASP A 350 13.55 -24.10 14.09
N ARG A 351 14.40 -24.42 15.07
CA ARG A 351 14.17 -25.56 15.97
C ARG A 351 12.92 -25.37 16.83
N ARG A 352 12.46 -24.13 17.01
CA ARG A 352 11.23 -23.83 17.76
C ARG A 352 9.97 -24.33 17.05
N PHE A 353 10.04 -24.74 15.78
CA PHE A 353 8.91 -25.31 15.04
C PHE A 353 8.81 -26.84 15.17
N GLU A 354 9.79 -27.49 15.79
CA GLU A 354 9.84 -28.94 15.96
C GLU A 354 9.03 -29.37 17.20
N GLY A 355 8.48 -30.59 17.18
CA GLY A 355 7.84 -31.22 18.34
C GLY A 355 6.37 -30.89 18.57
N PHE A 356 5.70 -30.23 17.62
CA PHE A 356 4.25 -30.02 17.64
C PHE A 356 3.49 -31.23 17.10
N ASP A 357 2.30 -31.48 17.64
CA ASP A 357 1.42 -32.54 17.14
C ASP A 357 0.84 -32.13 15.77
N ALA A 358 0.46 -30.85 15.64
CA ALA A 358 -0.06 -30.31 14.41
C ALA A 358 0.46 -28.91 14.08
N ALA A 359 0.55 -28.60 12.79
CA ALA A 359 0.80 -27.25 12.28
C ALA A 359 -0.37 -26.77 11.41
N ALA A 360 -0.70 -25.48 11.54
CA ALA A 360 -1.61 -24.78 10.66
C ALA A 360 -0.82 -23.78 9.80
N VAL A 361 -1.12 -23.76 8.50
CA VAL A 361 -0.57 -22.81 7.51
C VAL A 361 -1.76 -22.26 6.73
N VAL A 362 -2.35 -21.19 7.24
CA VAL A 362 -3.64 -20.68 6.74
C VAL A 362 -3.40 -19.41 5.94
N GLU A 363 -3.58 -19.49 4.62
CA GLU A 363 -3.36 -18.39 3.67
C GLU A 363 -1.95 -17.77 3.79
N VAL A 364 -0.92 -18.58 3.54
CA VAL A 364 0.48 -18.18 3.69
C VAL A 364 1.32 -18.43 2.45
N ILE A 365 1.09 -19.56 1.77
CA ILE A 365 1.97 -20.01 0.70
C ILE A 365 1.90 -19.11 -0.54
N GLU A 366 0.72 -18.57 -0.84
CA GLU A 366 0.42 -17.64 -1.91
C GLU A 366 1.16 -16.31 -1.77
N HIS A 367 1.61 -15.95 -0.58
CA HIS A 367 2.43 -14.76 -0.32
C HIS A 367 3.93 -15.02 -0.51
N LEU A 368 4.34 -16.28 -0.70
CA LEU A 368 5.73 -16.66 -0.91
C LEU A 368 6.12 -16.51 -2.38
N ASP A 369 7.36 -16.08 -2.61
CA ASP A 369 7.94 -16.15 -3.95
C ASP A 369 8.08 -17.63 -4.37
N PRO A 370 7.70 -18.02 -5.61
CA PRO A 370 7.82 -19.41 -6.07
C PRO A 370 9.22 -20.01 -5.90
N THR A 371 10.27 -19.21 -6.03
CA THR A 371 11.66 -19.66 -5.82
C THR A 371 11.97 -20.05 -4.38
N ARG A 372 11.15 -19.59 -3.43
CA ARG A 372 11.29 -19.85 -1.99
C ARG A 372 10.40 -20.98 -1.48
N LEU A 373 9.49 -21.48 -2.32
CA LEU A 373 8.56 -22.55 -1.94
C LEU A 373 9.32 -23.82 -1.52
N ALA A 374 10.39 -24.19 -2.23
CA ALA A 374 11.24 -25.32 -1.86
C ALA A 374 11.89 -25.18 -0.46
N ALA A 375 12.17 -23.95 -0.01
CA ALA A 375 12.67 -23.73 1.35
C ALA A 375 11.55 -23.93 2.39
N PHE A 376 10.35 -23.39 2.13
CA PHE A 376 9.16 -23.62 2.96
C PHE A 376 8.85 -25.11 3.09
N GLU A 377 8.85 -25.85 1.98
CA GLU A 377 8.59 -27.30 1.94
C GLU A 377 9.50 -28.05 2.92
N ARG A 378 10.81 -27.75 2.89
CA ARG A 378 11.77 -28.38 3.80
C ARG A 378 11.57 -27.92 5.25
N VAL A 379 11.32 -26.65 5.49
CA VAL A 379 11.09 -26.14 6.86
C VAL A 379 9.90 -26.85 7.51
N LEU A 380 8.79 -26.97 6.80
CA LEU A 380 7.56 -27.57 7.33
C LEU A 380 7.60 -29.10 7.34
N PHE A 381 7.85 -29.73 6.20
CA PHE A 381 7.68 -31.18 6.03
C PHE A 381 8.95 -32.00 6.37
N GLN A 382 10.14 -31.42 6.20
CA GLN A 382 11.40 -32.11 6.51
C GLN A 382 11.85 -31.90 7.96
N TYR A 383 11.84 -30.65 8.43
CA TYR A 383 12.44 -30.28 9.71
C TYR A 383 11.43 -30.17 10.84
N SER A 384 10.36 -29.38 10.69
CA SER A 384 9.30 -29.24 11.70
C SER A 384 8.53 -30.56 11.88
N LYS A 385 8.17 -31.21 10.75
CA LYS A 385 7.60 -32.56 10.64
C LYS A 385 6.53 -32.88 11.72
N PRO A 386 5.49 -32.05 11.87
CA PRO A 386 4.37 -32.36 12.75
C PRO A 386 3.59 -33.57 12.21
N LYS A 387 2.81 -34.24 13.06
CA LYS A 387 2.01 -35.40 12.62
C LYS A 387 0.88 -34.99 11.69
N THR A 388 0.24 -33.86 11.98
CA THR A 388 -0.84 -33.31 11.15
C THR A 388 -0.48 -31.92 10.63
N ILE A 389 -0.68 -31.66 9.34
CA ILE A 389 -0.54 -30.32 8.76
C ILE A 389 -1.86 -29.94 8.11
N VAL A 390 -2.40 -28.78 8.48
CA VAL A 390 -3.58 -28.20 7.84
C VAL A 390 -3.11 -26.97 7.06
N LEU A 391 -3.24 -27.01 5.75
CA LEU A 391 -2.80 -25.93 4.87
C LEU A 391 -3.96 -25.44 4.03
N THR A 392 -4.17 -24.12 3.96
CA THR A 392 -5.15 -23.50 3.07
C THR A 392 -4.50 -22.53 2.10
N THR A 393 -5.12 -22.38 0.93
CA THR A 393 -4.76 -21.41 -0.09
C THR A 393 -6.01 -21.03 -0.90
N PRO A 394 -6.05 -19.85 -1.52
CA PRO A 394 -7.10 -19.48 -2.46
C PRO A 394 -7.18 -20.43 -3.66
N ASN A 395 -8.39 -20.57 -4.21
CA ASN A 395 -8.62 -21.18 -5.52
C ASN A 395 -8.80 -20.08 -6.58
N CYS A 396 -7.87 -19.98 -7.52
CA CYS A 396 -7.95 -18.97 -8.58
C CYS A 396 -9.10 -19.26 -9.57
N GLU A 397 -9.53 -20.52 -9.73
CA GLU A 397 -10.64 -20.89 -10.61
C GLU A 397 -11.95 -20.24 -10.15
N TYR A 398 -12.11 -20.05 -8.83
CA TYR A 398 -13.29 -19.43 -8.24
C TYR A 398 -13.35 -17.91 -8.47
N ASN A 399 -12.25 -17.28 -8.87
CA ASN A 399 -12.17 -15.83 -8.93
C ASN A 399 -13.18 -15.19 -9.88
N VAL A 400 -13.60 -15.92 -10.92
CA VAL A 400 -14.64 -15.51 -11.88
C VAL A 400 -16.03 -15.31 -11.25
N LYS A 401 -16.27 -15.85 -10.04
CA LYS A 401 -17.53 -15.71 -9.31
C LYS A 401 -17.62 -14.41 -8.52
N TRP A 402 -16.53 -13.69 -8.35
CA TRP A 402 -16.52 -12.41 -7.64
C TRP A 402 -16.84 -11.27 -8.61
N GLU A 403 -18.03 -10.70 -8.51
CA GLU A 403 -18.50 -9.60 -9.39
C GLU A 403 -17.61 -8.35 -9.36
N SER A 404 -16.88 -8.15 -8.26
CA SER A 404 -15.98 -7.02 -8.03
C SER A 404 -14.50 -7.32 -8.33
N LEU A 405 -14.16 -8.51 -8.83
CA LEU A 405 -12.81 -8.89 -9.22
C LEU A 405 -12.70 -8.97 -10.75
N PRO A 406 -11.86 -8.12 -11.40
CA PRO A 406 -11.64 -8.23 -12.84
C PRO A 406 -11.04 -9.59 -13.21
N ALA A 407 -11.50 -10.18 -14.32
CA ALA A 407 -11.02 -11.48 -14.79
C ALA A 407 -9.48 -11.50 -14.94
N GLY A 408 -8.83 -12.52 -14.38
CA GLY A 408 -7.37 -12.69 -14.45
C GLY A 408 -6.55 -11.98 -13.36
N GLN A 409 -7.19 -11.33 -12.39
CA GLN A 409 -6.50 -10.77 -11.21
C GLN A 409 -6.52 -11.71 -10.00
N PHE A 410 -5.51 -11.58 -9.14
CA PHE A 410 -5.47 -12.23 -7.84
C PHE A 410 -6.50 -11.59 -6.90
N ARG A 411 -7.09 -12.40 -6.02
CA ARG A 411 -7.99 -12.01 -4.93
C ARG A 411 -7.36 -10.97 -4.00
N HIS A 412 -6.03 -11.01 -3.87
CA HIS A 412 -5.27 -10.07 -3.09
C HIS A 412 -4.02 -9.60 -3.84
N SER A 413 -3.71 -8.29 -3.77
CA SER A 413 -2.59 -7.68 -4.48
C SER A 413 -1.20 -8.12 -4.02
N ASP A 414 -1.12 -8.67 -2.80
CA ASP A 414 0.12 -9.23 -2.24
C ASP A 414 0.28 -10.73 -2.51
N HIS A 415 -0.65 -11.35 -3.27
CA HIS A 415 -0.44 -12.71 -3.76
C HIS A 415 0.66 -12.71 -4.82
N ARG A 416 1.58 -13.66 -4.69
CA ARG A 416 2.64 -13.95 -5.67
C ARG A 416 2.17 -14.96 -6.70
N PHE A 417 1.26 -15.83 -6.31
CA PHE A 417 0.56 -16.77 -7.16
C PHE A 417 -0.78 -17.14 -6.51
N GLU A 418 -1.71 -17.65 -7.31
CA GLU A 418 -2.88 -18.39 -6.83
C GLU A 418 -3.02 -19.64 -7.68
N TRP A 419 -3.11 -20.80 -7.03
CA TRP A 419 -3.19 -22.07 -7.74
C TRP A 419 -4.61 -22.45 -8.11
N THR A 420 -4.73 -23.13 -9.24
CA THR A 420 -5.88 -23.97 -9.57
C THR A 420 -5.94 -25.18 -8.63
N ARG A 421 -7.07 -25.90 -8.63
CA ARG A 421 -7.20 -27.17 -7.90
C ARG A 421 -6.22 -28.22 -8.39
N GLU A 422 -5.96 -28.29 -9.68
CA GLU A 422 -5.02 -29.24 -10.25
C GLU A 422 -3.58 -28.94 -9.79
N GLU A 423 -3.14 -27.69 -9.87
CA GLU A 423 -1.80 -27.29 -9.43
C GLU A 423 -1.60 -27.53 -7.93
N PHE A 424 -2.58 -27.15 -7.11
CA PHE A 424 -2.51 -27.35 -5.66
C PHE A 424 -2.46 -28.85 -5.29
N GLN A 425 -3.31 -29.66 -5.91
CA GLN A 425 -3.33 -31.11 -5.67
C GLN A 425 -2.05 -31.78 -6.18
N ALA A 426 -1.52 -31.39 -7.34
CA ALA A 426 -0.27 -31.93 -7.87
C ALA A 426 0.91 -31.60 -6.93
N TRP A 427 0.99 -30.35 -6.47
CA TRP A 427 2.00 -29.94 -5.50
C TRP A 427 1.87 -30.74 -4.20
N ALA A 428 0.69 -30.80 -3.61
CA ALA A 428 0.46 -31.47 -2.33
C ALA A 428 0.71 -32.99 -2.41
N ASN A 429 0.33 -33.67 -3.50
CA ASN A 429 0.61 -35.09 -3.69
C ASN A 429 2.11 -35.37 -3.83
N ARG A 430 2.86 -34.51 -4.52
CA ARG A 430 4.33 -34.61 -4.58
C ARG A 430 4.93 -34.51 -3.18
N ILE A 431 4.51 -33.51 -2.40
CA ILE A 431 4.99 -33.31 -1.02
C ILE A 431 4.67 -34.51 -0.14
N ALA A 432 3.44 -35.02 -0.23
CA ALA A 432 3.02 -36.20 0.50
C ALA A 432 3.91 -37.41 0.19
N SER A 433 4.20 -37.66 -1.09
CA SER A 433 5.10 -38.73 -1.52
C SER A 433 6.55 -38.53 -1.08
N GLU A 434 7.08 -37.31 -1.17
CA GLU A 434 8.48 -36.98 -0.86
C GLU A 434 8.77 -37.06 0.64
N TYR A 435 7.85 -36.58 1.48
CA TYR A 435 8.03 -36.47 2.93
C TYR A 435 7.27 -37.53 3.74
N SER A 436 6.67 -38.52 3.06
CA SER A 436 5.96 -39.65 3.67
C SER A 436 4.72 -39.25 4.50
N TYR A 437 3.90 -38.37 3.95
CA TYR A 437 2.56 -38.07 4.45
C TYR A 437 1.50 -38.71 3.55
N GLN A 438 0.30 -38.90 4.08
CA GLN A 438 -0.91 -39.00 3.26
C GLN A 438 -1.54 -37.62 3.16
N VAL A 439 -2.14 -37.29 2.01
CA VAL A 439 -2.84 -36.03 1.83
C VAL A 439 -4.29 -36.26 1.42
N ARG A 440 -5.19 -35.50 2.03
CA ARG A 440 -6.60 -35.42 1.62
C ARG A 440 -7.01 -33.96 1.44
N PHE A 441 -7.91 -33.72 0.49
CA PHE A 441 -8.36 -32.38 0.12
C PHE A 441 -9.77 -32.13 0.61
N LEU A 442 -10.03 -30.92 1.11
CA LEU A 442 -11.36 -30.49 1.55
C LEU A 442 -11.69 -29.12 0.94
N PRO A 443 -12.91 -28.94 0.41
CA PRO A 443 -13.40 -27.63 0.00
C PRO A 443 -13.74 -26.76 1.22
N ILE A 444 -13.58 -25.44 1.08
CA ILE A 444 -14.03 -24.45 2.07
C ILE A 444 -14.76 -23.32 1.34
N GLY A 445 -16.01 -23.08 1.70
CA GLY A 445 -16.92 -22.15 1.04
C GLY A 445 -17.95 -22.85 0.16
N ASP A 446 -18.74 -22.05 -0.56
CA ASP A 446 -19.72 -22.57 -1.52
C ASP A 446 -19.01 -23.39 -2.60
N ASP A 447 -19.48 -24.61 -2.84
CA ASP A 447 -18.91 -25.51 -3.84
C ASP A 447 -19.67 -25.37 -5.16
N ASP A 448 -18.99 -24.79 -6.16
CA ASP A 448 -19.52 -24.68 -7.51
C ASP A 448 -19.09 -25.90 -8.36
N PRO A 449 -20.02 -26.54 -9.10
CA PRO A 449 -19.69 -27.73 -9.89
C PRO A 449 -18.60 -27.56 -10.95
N ILE A 450 -18.36 -26.33 -11.41
CA ILE A 450 -17.40 -26.01 -12.47
C ILE A 450 -16.08 -25.55 -11.84
N VAL A 451 -16.14 -24.55 -10.96
CA VAL A 451 -14.94 -23.88 -10.45
C VAL A 451 -14.52 -24.32 -9.03
N GLY A 452 -15.30 -25.20 -8.39
CA GLY A 452 -15.05 -25.68 -7.02
C GLY A 452 -15.37 -24.65 -5.95
N SER A 453 -14.67 -24.73 -4.82
CA SER A 453 -14.82 -23.78 -3.71
C SER A 453 -13.79 -22.65 -3.74
N PRO A 454 -14.07 -21.49 -3.10
CA PRO A 454 -13.18 -20.33 -3.10
C PRO A 454 -11.86 -20.56 -2.34
N THR A 455 -11.84 -21.45 -1.36
CA THR A 455 -10.64 -21.82 -0.61
C THR A 455 -10.41 -23.32 -0.71
N GLN A 456 -9.15 -23.69 -0.89
CA GLN A 456 -8.68 -25.06 -0.95
C GLN A 456 -7.99 -25.41 0.35
N MET A 457 -8.24 -26.62 0.88
CA MET A 457 -7.54 -27.12 2.06
C MET A 457 -6.93 -28.48 1.79
N ALA A 458 -5.65 -28.64 2.15
CA ALA A 458 -4.96 -29.91 2.21
C ALA A 458 -4.69 -30.28 3.67
N VAL A 459 -4.97 -31.53 4.02
CA VAL A 459 -4.63 -32.09 5.32
C VAL A 459 -3.63 -33.21 5.12
N PHE A 460 -2.44 -33.05 5.70
CA PHE A 460 -1.37 -34.05 5.66
C PHE A 460 -1.31 -34.79 6.99
N GLU A 461 -1.25 -36.13 6.96
CA GLU A 461 -1.28 -37.02 8.14
C GLU A 461 -0.28 -38.18 8.03
#